data_AF-A0A358DHP9-F1
#
_entry.id   AF-A0A358DHP9-F1
#
_cell.length_a   1.000
_cell.length_b   1.000
_cell.length_c   1.000
_cell.angle_alpha   90.00
_cell.angle_beta   90.00
_cell.angle_gamma   90.00
#
_symmetry.space_group_name_H-M   'P 1'
#
loop_
_entity.id
_entity.type
_entity.pdbx_description
1 polymer ?
#
loop_
_entity_poly.entity_id
_entity_poly.type
_entity_poly.pdbx_seq_one_letter_code
_entity_poly.pdbx_strand_id
1 'polypeptide(L)'
;MIMKKFFFTLVLTVASITLFAQNFDVFVTHMNEYTRRYGNNEIVGLYNNYYGVPESTLTLYYSDFGNNWGNVALGLELSRIFGIPMPDVFGIYREGVSNGQGWGVMAKRYGIKPGSAAFHRMKNTLGKSHRDWGGIFGDYGKTKNPRVAGRGGYIFDTGVVKFKGGKADKRFEKQVRKMNKNNKNRGKR
;
A
#
# COMPACT_ATOMS: atom_id res chain seq x y z
N MET A 1 28.20 4.93 31.23
CA MET A 1 28.26 4.68 29.77
C MET A 1 26.91 4.15 29.23
N ILE A 2 25.82 4.91 29.40
CA ILE A 2 24.45 4.47 29.04
C ILE A 2 23.78 5.42 28.02
N MET A 3 24.16 6.70 27.94
CA MET A 3 23.55 7.65 26.99
C MET A 3 23.84 7.38 25.51
N LYS A 4 25.03 6.89 25.13
CA LYS A 4 25.37 6.67 23.70
C LYS A 4 24.49 5.60 23.02
N LYS A 5 24.01 4.60 23.75
CA LYS A 5 23.17 3.52 23.19
C LYS A 5 21.74 3.97 22.90
N PHE A 6 21.19 4.90 23.69
CA PHE A 6 19.86 5.47 23.49
C PHE A 6 19.81 6.49 22.34
N PHE A 7 20.83 7.34 22.22
CA PHE A 7 20.92 8.27 21.08
C PHE A 7 21.08 7.54 19.74
N PHE A 8 21.87 6.46 19.69
CA PHE A 8 22.01 5.65 18.46
C PHE A 8 20.71 4.94 18.03
N THR A 9 19.91 4.46 18.99
CA THR A 9 18.64 3.79 18.68
C THR A 9 17.57 4.77 18.21
N LEU A 10 17.49 5.96 18.80
CA LEU A 10 16.53 6.99 18.39
C LEU A 10 16.79 7.47 16.95
N VAL A 11 18.05 7.81 16.62
CA VAL A 11 18.43 8.28 15.29
C VAL A 11 18.13 7.23 14.21
N LEU A 12 18.39 5.96 14.48
CA LEU A 12 18.12 4.87 13.53
C LEU A 12 16.62 4.68 13.27
N THR A 13 15.78 4.84 14.30
CA THR A 13 14.31 4.72 14.15
C THR A 13 13.69 5.88 13.37
N VAL A 14 14.15 7.12 13.59
CA VAL A 14 13.65 8.29 12.86
C VAL A 14 14.08 8.22 11.39
N ALA A 15 15.35 7.92 11.11
CA ALA A 15 15.85 7.76 9.74
C ALA A 15 15.09 6.66 8.97
N SER A 16 14.71 5.59 9.68
CA SER A 16 13.89 4.53 9.10
C SER A 16 12.53 5.02 8.63
N ILE A 17 11.81 5.76 9.48
CA ILE A 17 10.48 6.29 9.16
C ILE A 17 10.53 7.21 7.93
N THR A 18 11.55 8.06 7.84
CA THR A 18 11.73 8.99 6.70
C THR A 18 11.92 8.24 5.37
N LEU A 19 12.73 7.18 5.35
CA LEU A 19 12.92 6.39 4.13
C LEU A 19 11.63 5.69 3.67
N PHE A 20 10.82 5.20 4.61
CA PHE A 20 9.52 4.61 4.27
C PHE A 20 8.54 5.63 3.72
N ALA A 21 8.40 6.78 4.40
CA ALA A 21 7.54 7.87 3.94
C ALA A 21 7.92 8.28 2.51
N GLN A 22 9.21 8.50 2.23
CA GLN A 22 9.68 8.83 0.88
C GLN A 22 9.30 7.80 -0.19
N ASN A 23 9.46 6.49 0.07
CA ASN A 23 9.10 5.47 -0.93
C ASN A 23 7.58 5.42 -1.18
N PHE A 24 6.78 5.64 -0.13
CA PHE A 24 5.33 5.69 -0.23
C PHE A 24 4.87 6.95 -0.97
N ASP A 25 5.44 8.11 -0.64
CA ASP A 25 5.13 9.39 -1.28
C ASP A 25 5.50 9.37 -2.77
N VAL A 26 6.63 8.77 -3.14
CA VAL A 26 7.02 8.58 -4.56
C VAL A 26 6.00 7.72 -5.29
N PHE A 27 5.55 6.60 -4.69
CA PHE A 27 4.52 5.77 -5.30
C PHE A 27 3.20 6.54 -5.47
N VAL A 28 2.73 7.23 -4.42
CA VAL A 28 1.51 8.05 -4.44
C VAL A 28 1.63 9.13 -5.52
N THR A 29 2.78 9.78 -5.64
CA THR A 29 3.05 10.80 -6.65
C THR A 29 2.89 10.24 -8.06
N HIS A 30 3.53 9.11 -8.38
CA HIS A 30 3.38 8.48 -9.68
C HIS A 30 1.93 8.10 -9.99
N MET A 31 1.22 7.56 -9.01
CA MET A 31 -0.18 7.23 -9.18
C MET A 31 -1.03 8.48 -9.47
N ASN A 32 -0.78 9.58 -8.77
CA ASN A 32 -1.46 10.86 -9.02
C ASN A 32 -1.12 11.44 -10.39
N GLU A 33 0.12 11.28 -10.87
CA GLU A 33 0.53 11.68 -12.22
C GLU A 33 -0.23 10.92 -13.31
N TYR A 34 -0.53 9.64 -13.09
CA TYR A 34 -1.35 8.85 -14.00
C TYR A 34 -2.82 9.28 -13.94
N THR A 35 -3.38 9.43 -12.74
CA THR A 35 -4.82 9.66 -12.55
C THR A 35 -5.25 11.08 -12.90
N ARG A 36 -4.40 12.09 -12.77
CA ARG A 36 -4.75 13.51 -13.01
C ARG A 36 -5.31 13.82 -14.41
N ARG A 37 -5.15 12.91 -15.37
CA ARG A 37 -5.59 13.06 -16.77
C ARG A 37 -6.98 12.48 -17.04
N TYR A 38 -7.59 11.84 -16.05
CA TYR A 38 -8.80 11.04 -16.21
C TYR A 38 -9.84 11.41 -15.15
N GLY A 39 -11.11 11.22 -15.49
CA GLY A 39 -12.21 11.41 -14.55
C GLY A 39 -12.32 10.27 -13.53
N ASN A 40 -12.97 10.53 -12.39
CA ASN A 40 -13.15 9.54 -11.33
C ASN A 40 -13.77 8.22 -11.83
N ASN A 41 -14.78 8.29 -12.71
CA ASN A 41 -15.43 7.08 -13.25
C ASN A 41 -14.45 6.22 -14.07
N GLU A 42 -13.55 6.85 -14.84
CA GLU A 42 -12.54 6.13 -15.62
C GLU A 42 -11.54 5.44 -14.68
N ILE A 43 -11.08 6.15 -13.65
CA ILE A 43 -10.11 5.64 -12.68
C ILE A 43 -10.71 4.47 -11.88
N VAL A 44 -11.96 4.61 -11.44
CA VAL A 44 -12.69 3.58 -10.70
C VAL A 44 -12.83 2.31 -11.54
N GLY A 45 -13.19 2.42 -12.83
CA GLY A 45 -13.27 1.25 -13.73
C GLY A 45 -11.92 0.55 -13.90
N LEU A 46 -10.81 1.29 -13.97
CA LEU A 46 -9.47 0.70 -14.04
C LEU A 46 -9.06 0.01 -12.72
N TYR A 47 -9.37 0.61 -11.58
CA TYR A 47 -9.08 0.04 -10.26
C TYR A 47 -9.94 -1.19 -10.00
N ASN A 48 -11.20 -1.17 -10.41
CA ASN A 48 -12.08 -2.34 -10.38
C ASN A 48 -11.51 -3.48 -11.24
N ASN A 49 -11.14 -3.20 -12.50
CA ASN A 49 -10.64 -4.24 -13.37
C ASN A 49 -9.28 -4.82 -12.89
N TYR A 50 -8.43 -3.99 -12.28
CA TYR A 50 -7.14 -4.44 -11.76
C TYR A 50 -7.27 -5.19 -10.42
N TYR A 51 -7.93 -4.59 -9.43
CA TYR A 51 -7.99 -5.12 -8.06
C TYR A 51 -9.22 -5.98 -7.74
N GLY A 52 -10.26 -5.93 -8.57
CA GLY A 52 -11.56 -6.58 -8.32
C GLY A 52 -12.42 -5.89 -7.26
N VAL A 53 -12.06 -4.68 -6.83
CA VAL A 53 -12.82 -3.92 -5.82
C VAL A 53 -14.07 -3.32 -6.47
N PRO A 54 -15.28 -3.49 -5.89
CA PRO A 54 -16.48 -2.87 -6.44
C PRO A 54 -16.34 -1.35 -6.59
N GLU A 55 -16.88 -0.79 -7.67
CA GLU A 55 -16.76 0.63 -8.00
C GLU A 55 -17.28 1.55 -6.88
N SER A 56 -18.44 1.21 -6.29
CA SER A 56 -19.01 1.94 -5.16
C SER A 56 -18.08 1.95 -3.95
N THR A 57 -17.41 0.83 -3.67
CA THR A 57 -16.41 0.73 -2.59
C THR A 57 -15.17 1.58 -2.89
N LEU A 58 -14.73 1.65 -4.15
CA LEU A 58 -13.62 2.51 -4.55
C LEU A 58 -13.94 3.99 -4.36
N THR A 59 -15.19 4.41 -4.63
CA THR A 59 -15.64 5.78 -4.35
C THR A 59 -15.59 6.11 -2.85
N LEU A 60 -15.97 5.17 -1.99
CA LEU A 60 -15.84 5.35 -0.53
C LEU A 60 -14.37 5.48 -0.12
N TYR A 61 -13.50 4.59 -0.61
CA TYR A 61 -12.08 4.68 -0.32
C TYR A 61 -11.47 5.98 -0.85
N TYR A 62 -11.90 6.48 -1.99
CA TYR A 62 -11.43 7.78 -2.48
C TYR A 62 -11.69 8.89 -1.45
N SER A 63 -12.88 8.92 -0.86
CA SER A 63 -13.22 9.86 0.21
C SER A 63 -12.39 9.62 1.48
N ASP A 64 -12.31 8.37 1.94
CA ASP A 64 -11.53 7.98 3.13
C ASP A 64 -10.05 8.39 3.00
N PHE A 65 -9.47 8.24 1.83
CA PHE A 65 -8.06 8.52 1.56
C PHE A 65 -7.79 9.97 1.10
N GLY A 66 -8.64 10.90 1.53
CA GLY A 66 -8.45 12.34 1.35
C GLY A 66 -8.63 12.80 -0.10
N ASN A 67 -9.55 12.18 -0.84
CA ASN A 67 -9.82 12.46 -2.25
C ASN A 67 -8.56 12.30 -3.13
N ASN A 68 -7.76 11.26 -2.85
CA ASN A 68 -6.49 11.03 -3.54
C ASN A 68 -6.37 9.58 -4.02
N TRP A 69 -6.41 9.39 -5.35
CA TRP A 69 -6.31 8.06 -5.94
C TRP A 69 -4.96 7.39 -5.72
N GLY A 70 -3.86 8.15 -5.60
CA GLY A 70 -2.56 7.60 -5.21
C GLY A 70 -2.58 6.98 -3.81
N ASN A 71 -3.26 7.61 -2.85
CA ASN A 71 -3.45 7.04 -1.51
C ASN A 71 -4.33 5.78 -1.55
N VAL A 72 -5.40 5.76 -2.36
CA VAL A 72 -6.24 4.56 -2.55
C VAL A 72 -5.41 3.41 -3.12
N ALA A 73 -4.63 3.65 -4.17
CA ALA A 73 -3.76 2.65 -4.77
C ALA A 73 -2.74 2.11 -3.77
N LEU A 74 -2.08 3.00 -3.02
CA LEU A 74 -1.14 2.58 -1.99
C LEU A 74 -1.85 1.75 -0.92
N GLY A 75 -3.04 2.15 -0.47
CA GLY A 75 -3.84 1.39 0.49
C GLY A 75 -4.14 -0.03 0.01
N LEU A 76 -4.59 -0.18 -1.25
CA LEU A 76 -4.87 -1.48 -1.87
C LEU A 76 -3.61 -2.34 -2.01
N GLU A 77 -2.48 -1.74 -2.36
CA GLU A 77 -1.19 -2.43 -2.40
C GLU A 77 -0.75 -2.88 -1.01
N LEU A 78 -0.90 -2.05 0.02
CA LEU A 78 -0.55 -2.42 1.40
C LEU A 78 -1.51 -3.49 1.94
N SER A 79 -2.80 -3.42 1.64
CA SER A 79 -3.77 -4.49 1.93
C SER A 79 -3.31 -5.81 1.32
N ARG A 80 -2.92 -5.80 0.04
CA ARG A 80 -2.42 -6.97 -0.68
C ARG A 80 -1.12 -7.51 -0.09
N ILE A 81 -0.17 -6.63 0.18
CA ILE A 81 1.14 -6.96 0.73
C ILE A 81 0.88 -7.60 2.09
N PHE A 82 0.31 -6.87 3.06
CA PHE A 82 0.16 -7.35 4.44
C PHE A 82 -0.96 -8.37 4.65
N GLY A 83 -1.83 -8.58 3.67
CA GLY A 83 -3.00 -9.45 3.80
C GLY A 83 -3.95 -8.96 4.89
N ILE A 84 -4.10 -7.64 5.00
CA ILE A 84 -4.97 -6.99 5.99
C ILE A 84 -6.14 -6.27 5.30
N PRO A 85 -7.31 -6.16 5.94
CA PRO A 85 -8.46 -5.47 5.38
C PRO A 85 -8.18 -3.98 5.13
N MET A 86 -8.77 -3.43 4.08
CA MET A 86 -8.72 -1.99 3.78
C MET A 86 -9.18 -1.09 4.93
N PRO A 87 -10.21 -1.43 5.74
CA PRO A 87 -10.55 -0.67 6.94
C PRO A 87 -9.40 -0.56 7.94
N ASP A 88 -8.61 -1.63 8.12
CA ASP A 88 -7.44 -1.62 8.99
C ASP A 88 -6.34 -0.74 8.40
N VAL A 89 -6.12 -0.80 7.08
CA VAL A 89 -5.18 0.08 6.37
C VAL A 89 -5.58 1.55 6.56
N PHE A 90 -6.86 1.86 6.39
CA PHE A 90 -7.40 3.21 6.56
C PHE A 90 -7.23 3.72 7.99
N GLY A 91 -7.51 2.89 9.00
CA GLY A 91 -7.28 3.27 10.40
C GLY A 91 -5.85 3.71 10.68
N ILE A 92 -4.88 3.07 10.03
CA ILE A 92 -3.45 3.38 10.16
C ILE A 92 -3.09 4.65 9.40
N TYR A 93 -3.60 4.80 8.18
CA TYR A 93 -3.43 6.02 7.41
C TYR A 93 -3.93 7.24 8.18
N ARG A 94 -5.14 7.16 8.77
CA ARG A 94 -5.74 8.22 9.56
C ARG A 94 -4.90 8.61 10.77
N GLU A 95 -4.36 7.63 11.50
CA GLU A 95 -3.41 7.86 12.60
C GLU A 95 -2.13 8.57 12.10
N GLY A 96 -1.64 8.19 10.92
CA GLY A 96 -0.49 8.83 10.31
C GLY A 96 -0.72 10.29 9.95
N VAL A 97 -1.88 10.57 9.34
CA VAL A 97 -2.28 11.94 8.98
C VAL A 97 -2.44 12.80 10.23
N SER A 98 -3.12 12.31 11.28
CA SER A 98 -3.32 13.09 12.51
C SER A 98 -2.02 13.46 13.23
N ASN A 99 -0.97 12.66 13.04
CA ASN A 99 0.35 12.87 13.64
C ASN A 99 1.35 13.55 12.67
N GLY A 100 0.92 14.00 11.49
CA GLY A 100 1.78 14.62 10.47
C GLY A 100 2.83 13.66 9.86
N GLN A 101 2.66 12.36 10.04
CA GLN A 101 3.60 11.31 9.60
C GLN A 101 3.16 10.61 8.31
N GLY A 102 1.93 10.85 7.86
CA GLY A 102 1.37 10.22 6.66
C GLY A 102 1.51 8.71 6.68
N TRP A 103 1.94 8.11 5.57
CA TRP A 103 2.15 6.65 5.49
C TRP A 103 3.35 6.13 6.29
N GLY A 104 4.21 7.00 6.84
CA GLY A 104 5.39 6.61 7.62
C GLY A 104 5.06 5.77 8.86
N VAL A 105 3.87 5.93 9.45
CA VAL A 105 3.42 5.13 10.62
C VAL A 105 3.26 3.64 10.32
N MET A 106 2.97 3.31 9.05
CA MET A 106 2.64 1.94 8.65
C MET A 106 3.83 1.00 8.88
N ALA A 107 5.03 1.46 8.53
CA ALA A 107 6.27 0.69 8.68
C ALA A 107 6.59 0.37 10.14
N LYS A 108 6.37 1.34 11.04
CA LYS A 108 6.53 1.17 12.49
C LYS A 108 5.54 0.13 13.03
N ARG A 109 4.27 0.25 12.64
CA ARG A 109 3.19 -0.64 13.10
C ARG A 109 3.39 -2.09 12.66
N TYR A 110 4.00 -2.34 11.51
CA TYR A 110 4.29 -3.71 11.05
C TYR A 110 5.73 -4.16 11.27
N GLY A 111 6.52 -3.34 11.98
CA GLY A 111 7.89 -3.67 12.36
C GLY A 111 8.82 -3.91 11.17
N ILE A 112 8.52 -3.32 10.02
CA ILE A 112 9.34 -3.46 8.82
C ILE A 112 10.54 -2.55 8.98
N LYS A 113 11.71 -3.16 9.16
CA LYS A 113 12.96 -2.40 9.27
C LYS A 113 13.48 -2.06 7.87
N PRO A 114 13.96 -0.84 7.62
CA PRO A 114 14.69 -0.56 6.38
C PRO A 114 15.86 -1.54 6.23
N GLY A 115 16.16 -1.91 4.99
CA GLY A 115 17.16 -2.93 4.68
C GLY A 115 16.75 -4.38 5.00
N SER A 116 15.62 -4.61 5.69
CA SER A 116 15.13 -5.98 5.89
C SER A 116 14.67 -6.60 4.58
N ALA A 117 14.69 -7.94 4.50
CA ALA A 117 14.17 -8.64 3.34
C ALA A 117 12.67 -8.31 3.08
N ALA A 118 11.91 -8.04 4.13
CA ALA A 118 10.50 -7.60 4.00
C ALA A 118 10.40 -6.20 3.39
N PHE A 119 11.27 -5.28 3.79
CA PHE A 119 11.35 -3.94 3.19
C PHE A 119 11.70 -4.01 1.70
N HIS A 120 12.74 -4.75 1.33
CA HIS A 120 13.13 -4.90 -0.07
C HIS A 120 12.02 -5.52 -0.93
N ARG A 121 11.31 -6.53 -0.40
CA ARG A 121 10.16 -7.11 -1.10
C ARG A 121 9.03 -6.10 -1.28
N MET A 122 8.71 -5.34 -0.23
CA MET A 122 7.68 -4.29 -0.31
C MET A 122 8.03 -3.26 -1.38
N LYS A 123 9.27 -2.73 -1.36
CA LYS A 123 9.77 -1.78 -2.37
C LYS A 123 9.69 -2.36 -3.78
N ASN A 124 10.14 -3.60 -3.97
CA ASN A 124 10.08 -4.26 -5.28
C ASN A 124 8.64 -4.46 -5.76
N THR A 125 7.73 -4.77 -4.84
CA THR A 125 6.30 -4.96 -5.13
C THR A 125 5.65 -3.64 -5.56
N LEU A 126 5.92 -2.55 -4.84
CA LEU A 126 5.45 -1.21 -5.21
C LEU A 126 6.06 -0.74 -6.54
N GLY A 127 7.35 -0.99 -6.77
CA GLY A 127 8.01 -0.68 -8.04
C GLY A 127 7.45 -1.47 -9.23
N LYS A 128 7.04 -2.74 -9.01
CA LYS A 128 6.31 -3.51 -10.02
C LYS A 128 4.91 -2.92 -10.26
N SER A 129 4.18 -2.63 -9.20
CA SER A 129 2.84 -2.04 -9.29
C SER A 129 2.85 -0.71 -10.04
N HIS A 130 3.83 0.16 -9.78
CA HIS A 130 4.04 1.39 -10.53
C HIS A 130 4.18 1.14 -12.05
N ARG A 131 5.04 0.17 -12.45
CA ARG A 131 5.19 -0.19 -13.88
C ARG A 131 3.92 -0.77 -14.48
N ASP A 132 3.22 -1.62 -13.74
CA ASP A 132 1.95 -2.20 -14.18
C ASP A 132 0.93 -1.07 -14.42
N TRP A 133 0.80 -0.13 -13.50
CA TRP A 133 -0.09 1.04 -13.62
C TRP A 133 0.29 1.98 -14.76
N GLY A 134 1.58 2.23 -14.98
CA GLY A 134 2.03 2.99 -16.15
C GLY A 134 1.60 2.35 -17.47
N GLY A 135 1.67 1.02 -17.57
CA GLY A 135 1.14 0.26 -18.70
C GLY A 135 -0.39 0.36 -18.82
N ILE A 136 -1.12 0.14 -17.73
CA ILE A 136 -2.59 0.19 -17.69
C ILE A 136 -3.10 1.55 -18.16
N PHE A 137 -2.58 2.65 -17.60
CA PHE A 137 -3.00 3.99 -17.99
C PHE A 137 -2.53 4.37 -19.40
N GLY A 138 -1.39 3.85 -19.85
CA GLY A 138 -0.91 4.01 -21.22
C GLY A 138 -1.83 3.32 -22.26
N ASP A 139 -2.22 2.08 -21.99
CA ASP A 139 -3.12 1.30 -22.85
C ASP A 139 -4.55 1.88 -22.82
N TYR A 140 -5.02 2.30 -21.65
CA TYR A 140 -6.31 2.98 -21.52
C TYR A 140 -6.35 4.30 -22.28
N GLY A 141 -5.27 5.11 -22.21
CA GLY A 141 -5.19 6.37 -22.95
C GLY A 141 -5.32 6.20 -24.47
N LYS A 142 -4.86 5.07 -25.02
CA LYS A 142 -4.96 4.76 -26.45
C LYS A 142 -6.31 4.17 -26.85
N THR A 143 -6.87 3.30 -26.02
CA THR A 143 -8.01 2.46 -26.40
C THR A 143 -9.34 2.92 -25.81
N LYS A 144 -9.31 3.67 -24.71
CA LYS A 144 -10.46 4.01 -23.88
C LYS A 144 -11.29 2.80 -23.42
N ASN A 145 -10.68 1.60 -23.41
CA ASN A 145 -11.33 0.37 -23.00
C ASN A 145 -10.68 -0.18 -21.73
N PRO A 146 -11.35 -0.10 -20.57
CA PRO A 146 -10.80 -0.59 -19.30
C PRO A 146 -10.45 -2.08 -19.33
N ARG A 147 -11.15 -2.90 -20.14
CA ARG A 147 -10.89 -4.34 -20.26
C ARG A 147 -9.57 -4.66 -20.95
N VAL A 148 -9.19 -3.83 -21.91
CA VAL A 148 -7.89 -3.95 -22.62
C VAL A 148 -6.77 -3.42 -21.73
N ALA A 149 -7.05 -2.36 -20.98
CA ALA A 149 -6.09 -1.71 -20.11
C ALA A 149 -5.79 -2.49 -18.82
N GLY A 150 -6.80 -3.05 -18.15
CA GLY A 150 -6.64 -3.66 -16.84
C GLY A 150 -6.26 -5.14 -16.90
N ARG A 151 -5.06 -5.46 -16.41
CA ARG A 151 -4.62 -6.85 -16.23
C ARG A 151 -5.24 -7.43 -14.97
N GLY A 152 -6.29 -8.24 -15.12
CA GLY A 152 -7.10 -8.84 -14.04
C GLY A 152 -6.41 -9.93 -13.22
N GLY A 153 -5.32 -9.58 -12.53
CA GLY A 153 -4.54 -10.51 -11.71
C GLY A 153 -5.03 -10.68 -10.27
N TYR A 154 -5.93 -9.81 -9.81
CA TYR A 154 -6.33 -9.72 -8.41
C TYR A 154 -7.84 -9.86 -8.21
N ILE A 155 -8.21 -10.21 -6.99
CA ILE A 155 -9.58 -10.28 -6.50
C ILE A 155 -9.67 -9.52 -5.18
N PHE A 156 -10.85 -8.97 -4.90
CA PHE A 156 -11.16 -8.38 -3.61
C PHE A 156 -12.09 -9.30 -2.84
N ASP A 157 -11.62 -9.80 -1.70
CA ASP A 157 -12.34 -10.80 -0.92
C ASP A 157 -12.28 -10.44 0.57
N THR A 158 -13.43 -10.36 1.22
CA THR A 158 -13.57 -10.00 2.64
C THR A 158 -12.80 -8.72 3.04
N GLY A 159 -12.77 -7.71 2.16
CA GLY A 159 -12.07 -6.46 2.43
C GLY A 159 -10.57 -6.47 2.12
N VAL A 160 -10.03 -7.58 1.60
CA VAL A 160 -8.59 -7.79 1.34
C VAL A 160 -8.34 -8.02 -0.15
N VAL A 161 -7.29 -7.40 -0.70
CA VAL A 161 -6.84 -7.65 -2.07
C VAL A 161 -5.98 -8.93 -2.11
N LYS A 162 -6.30 -9.87 -3.00
CA LYS A 162 -5.62 -11.17 -3.16
C LYS A 162 -5.30 -11.46 -4.63
N PHE A 163 -4.34 -12.33 -4.90
CA PHE A 163 -4.08 -12.83 -6.26
C PHE A 163 -5.14 -13.87 -6.68
N LYS A 164 -5.65 -13.77 -7.91
CA LYS A 164 -6.69 -14.66 -8.48
C LYS A 164 -6.24 -16.14 -8.59
N GLY A 165 -4.93 -16.41 -8.61
CA GLY A 165 -4.34 -17.74 -8.76
C GLY A 165 -3.97 -18.48 -7.46
N GLY A 166 -4.42 -18.01 -6.29
CA GLY A 166 -4.38 -18.78 -5.04
C GLY A 166 -3.00 -19.04 -4.40
N LYS A 167 -1.89 -18.64 -5.02
CA LYS A 167 -0.58 -18.58 -4.37
C LYS A 167 -0.22 -17.12 -4.13
N ALA A 168 -0.80 -16.52 -3.08
CA ALA A 168 -0.10 -15.45 -2.38
C ALA A 168 1.33 -15.93 -2.08
N ASP A 169 2.33 -15.06 -2.13
CA ASP A 169 3.68 -15.46 -1.77
C ASP A 169 3.65 -15.98 -0.32
N LYS A 170 3.63 -17.31 -0.18
CA LYS A 170 3.55 -17.99 1.12
C LYS A 170 4.69 -17.55 2.04
N ARG A 171 5.83 -17.08 1.49
CA ARG A 171 6.92 -16.52 2.30
C ARG A 171 6.59 -15.15 2.84
N PHE A 172 5.85 -14.33 2.09
CA PHE A 172 5.39 -13.03 2.55
C PHE A 172 4.31 -13.19 3.61
N GLU A 173 3.28 -14.01 3.34
CA GLU A 173 2.23 -14.32 4.32
C GLU A 173 2.79 -14.92 5.62
N LYS A 174 3.75 -15.86 5.54
CA LYS A 174 4.40 -16.44 6.71
C LYS A 174 5.18 -15.40 7.50
N GLN A 175 5.81 -14.43 6.82
CA GLN A 175 6.53 -13.35 7.49
C GLN A 175 5.59 -12.35 8.14
N VAL A 176 4.53 -11.92 7.46
CA VAL A 176 3.53 -11.02 8.04
C VAL A 176 2.79 -11.70 9.18
N ARG A 177 2.40 -12.98 9.07
CA ARG A 177 1.82 -13.74 10.18
C ARG A 177 2.75 -13.80 11.38
N LYS A 178 4.05 -14.06 11.18
CA LYS A 178 5.05 -14.02 12.26
C LYS A 178 5.15 -12.62 12.87
N MET A 179 5.17 -11.56 12.05
CA MET A 179 5.22 -10.17 12.52
C MET A 179 3.97 -9.77 13.31
N ASN A 180 2.77 -10.07 12.80
CA ASN A 180 1.50 -9.81 13.47
C ASN A 180 1.39 -10.56 14.81
N LYS A 181 1.82 -11.83 14.86
CA LYS A 181 1.85 -12.61 16.11
C LYS A 181 2.81 -11.99 17.12
N ASN A 182 3.99 -11.54 16.68
CA ASN A 182 4.96 -10.87 17.55
C ASN A 182 4.46 -9.51 18.07
N ASN A 183 3.71 -8.76 17.25
CA ASN A 183 3.21 -7.45 17.65
C ASN A 183 2.00 -7.54 18.61
N LYS A 184 1.09 -8.50 18.38
CA LYS A 184 -0.01 -8.81 19.31
C LYS A 184 0.49 -9.24 20.70
N ASN A 185 1.65 -9.90 20.76
CA ASN A 185 2.30 -10.28 22.01
C ASN A 185 3.04 -9.13 22.72
N ARG A 186 3.37 -8.04 22.02
CA ARG A 186 4.02 -6.85 22.60
C ARG A 186 3.03 -5.86 23.20
N GLY A 187 1.81 -5.77 22.67
CA GLY A 187 0.73 -4.94 23.25
C GLY A 187 0.05 -5.54 24.48
N LYS A 188 0.48 -6.73 24.93
CA LYS A 188 -0.03 -7.43 26.13
C LYS A 188 0.97 -7.40 27.31
N ARG A 189 2.06 -6.65 27.19
CA ARG A 189 3.09 -6.50 28.22
C ARG A 189 3.18 -5.07 28.68
#